data_AF-A0A961DQQ7-F1
#
_entry.id   AF-A0A961DQQ7-F1
#
_cell.length_a   1.000
_cell.length_b   1.000
_cell.length_c   1.000
_cell.angle_alpha   90.00
_cell.angle_beta   90.00
_cell.angle_gamma   90.00
#
_symmetry.space_group_name_H-M   'P 1'
#
loop_
_entity.id
_entity.type
_entity.pdbx_description
1 polymer ?
#
loop_
_entity_poly.entity_id
_entity_poly.type
_entity_poly.pdbx_seq_one_letter_code
_entity_poly.pdbx_strand_id
1 'polypeptide(L)'
;MSLWTPDGERPVPPKQSTTQPSSSPTAAQAAPQSASVRGQGGAAIEVTPELAEALATAGIDVATLSPEQIAEATQMLAEMGRVRQEMLAVPASEIVANHLMGIYELGAIHLGENPPNFAEATIAIEALRAVLDRLSGKFADAEPVLRQALTQLQQVFVELKEQVEARPGSPADESDDPDA
;
A
#
# COMPACT_ATOMS: atom_id res chain seq x y z
N MET A 1 18.71 1.76 -19.10
CA MET A 1 18.02 1.97 -17.81
C MET A 1 19.00 1.66 -16.70
N SER A 2 19.28 2.61 -15.82
CA SER A 2 20.25 2.46 -14.72
C SER A 2 19.54 1.88 -13.51
N LEU A 3 20.13 0.83 -12.91
CA LEU A 3 19.69 0.25 -11.64
C LEU A 3 20.64 0.76 -10.55
N TRP A 4 20.07 1.33 -9.49
CA TRP A 4 20.86 1.74 -8.32
C TRP A 4 21.15 0.52 -7.45
N THR A 5 22.43 0.29 -7.16
CA THR A 5 22.92 -0.64 -6.14
C THR A 5 23.78 0.14 -5.14
N PRO A 6 23.88 -0.26 -3.86
CA PRO A 6 24.52 0.52 -2.81
C PRO A 6 26.03 0.83 -3.02
N ASP A 7 26.68 0.25 -4.04
CA ASP A 7 28.06 0.53 -4.46
C ASP A 7 28.19 1.38 -5.75
N GLY A 8 27.11 2.00 -6.24
CA GLY A 8 27.12 2.91 -7.41
C GLY A 8 26.45 2.36 -8.68
N GLU A 9 26.27 3.23 -9.68
CA GLU A 9 25.45 2.98 -10.88
C GLU A 9 26.14 2.05 -11.90
N ARG A 10 25.45 1.00 -12.36
CA ARG A 10 25.88 0.15 -13.49
C ARG A 10 24.97 0.32 -14.72
N PRO A 11 25.53 0.58 -15.92
CA PRO A 11 24.75 0.60 -17.15
C PRO A 11 24.42 -0.83 -17.66
N VAL A 12 23.20 -1.00 -18.18
CA VAL A 12 22.69 -2.26 -18.76
C VAL A 12 22.77 -2.19 -20.30
N PRO A 13 23.48 -3.11 -20.99
CA PRO A 13 23.50 -3.12 -22.45
C PRO A 13 22.17 -3.66 -23.04
N PRO A 14 21.66 -3.08 -24.13
CA PRO A 14 20.41 -3.52 -24.75
C PRO A 14 20.58 -4.89 -25.44
N LYS A 15 19.64 -5.80 -25.19
CA LYS A 15 19.60 -7.13 -25.82
C LYS A 15 19.22 -6.99 -27.31
N GLN A 16 20.09 -7.53 -28.17
CA GLN A 16 19.88 -7.59 -29.62
C GLN A 16 18.73 -8.52 -29.98
N SER A 17 17.89 -8.03 -30.90
CA SER A 17 16.83 -8.76 -31.58
C SER A 17 17.38 -9.98 -32.32
N THR A 18 16.78 -11.15 -32.10
CA THR A 18 16.89 -12.29 -33.03
C THR A 18 15.49 -12.79 -33.37
N THR A 19 15.13 -12.59 -34.63
CA THR A 19 13.93 -13.07 -35.30
C THR A 19 14.16 -14.50 -35.78
N GLN A 20 13.20 -15.42 -35.59
CA GLN A 20 12.73 -16.36 -36.64
C GLN A 20 11.50 -17.20 -36.19
N PRO A 21 10.68 -17.70 -37.14
CA PRO A 21 9.25 -18.02 -36.93
C PRO A 21 8.88 -19.53 -36.94
N SER A 22 7.56 -19.77 -36.82
CA SER A 22 6.76 -20.98 -37.13
C SER A 22 6.64 -22.01 -35.98
N SER A 23 5.48 -22.58 -35.62
CA SER A 23 4.22 -22.86 -36.34
C SER A 23 3.10 -23.23 -35.35
N SER A 24 1.83 -23.00 -35.72
CA SER A 24 0.62 -23.55 -35.05
C SER A 24 0.30 -24.97 -35.56
N PRO A 25 -0.53 -25.78 -34.86
CA PRO A 25 -1.98 -25.64 -35.08
C PRO A 25 -2.91 -25.87 -33.85
N THR A 26 -4.03 -25.16 -33.91
CA THR A 26 -5.42 -25.56 -33.59
C THR A 26 -5.77 -26.16 -32.22
N ALA A 27 -6.42 -25.33 -31.39
CA ALA A 27 -7.59 -25.75 -30.62
C ALA A 27 -8.56 -24.56 -30.52
N ALA A 28 -9.75 -24.74 -31.11
CA ALA A 28 -10.82 -23.75 -31.07
C ALA A 28 -11.40 -23.67 -29.66
N GLN A 29 -11.22 -22.52 -29.00
CA GLN A 29 -12.10 -22.04 -27.94
C GLN A 29 -12.57 -20.64 -28.33
N ALA A 30 -13.90 -20.49 -28.38
CA ALA A 30 -14.57 -19.25 -28.77
C ALA A 30 -14.26 -18.15 -27.73
N ALA A 31 -13.32 -17.27 -28.10
CA ALA A 31 -13.07 -16.01 -27.42
C ALA A 31 -14.21 -15.00 -27.70
N PRO A 32 -14.46 -14.03 -26.81
CA PRO A 32 -15.35 -12.91 -27.11
C PRO A 32 -14.84 -12.21 -28.37
N GLN A 33 -15.76 -11.93 -29.31
CA GLN A 33 -15.40 -11.41 -30.62
C GLN A 33 -14.78 -10.01 -30.47
N SER A 34 -13.48 -9.89 -30.77
CA SER A 34 -12.77 -8.62 -30.84
C SER A 34 -13.40 -7.74 -31.92
N ALA A 35 -13.87 -6.55 -31.55
CA ALA A 35 -14.29 -5.56 -32.53
C ALA A 35 -13.04 -5.03 -33.25
N SER A 36 -13.10 -4.93 -34.57
CA SER A 36 -11.95 -4.51 -35.38
C SER A 36 -12.28 -3.20 -36.07
N VAL A 37 -11.48 -2.16 -35.81
CA VAL A 37 -11.62 -0.85 -36.46
C VAL A 37 -10.65 -0.79 -37.64
N ARG A 38 -11.18 -0.51 -38.83
CA ARG A 38 -10.40 -0.44 -40.07
C ARG A 38 -9.84 0.97 -40.27
N GLY A 39 -8.53 1.13 -40.15
CA GLY A 39 -7.85 2.40 -40.41
C GLY A 39 -7.72 2.74 -41.91
N GLN A 40 -7.49 4.02 -42.20
CA GLN A 40 -7.12 4.55 -43.53
C GLN A 40 -5.70 4.09 -43.89
N GLY A 41 -5.55 2.80 -44.20
CA GLY A 41 -4.26 2.15 -44.42
C GLY A 41 -4.35 0.63 -44.45
N GLY A 42 -5.51 0.04 -44.12
CA GLY A 42 -5.74 -1.40 -44.22
C GLY A 42 -5.25 -2.21 -43.03
N ALA A 43 -4.45 -1.63 -42.13
CA ALA A 43 -4.14 -2.23 -40.84
C ALA A 43 -5.39 -2.19 -39.94
N ALA A 44 -5.87 -3.37 -39.56
CA ALA A 44 -6.96 -3.52 -38.61
C ALA A 44 -6.37 -3.40 -37.20
N ILE A 45 -6.84 -2.45 -36.40
CA ILE A 45 -6.46 -2.36 -34.99
C ILE A 45 -7.47 -3.18 -34.20
N GLU A 46 -6.97 -4.19 -33.50
CA GLU A 46 -7.78 -5.01 -32.61
C GLU A 46 -8.12 -4.23 -31.35
N VAL A 47 -9.41 -4.07 -31.06
CA VAL A 47 -9.88 -3.53 -29.80
C VAL A 47 -10.04 -4.71 -28.85
N THR A 48 -9.22 -4.76 -27.81
CA THR A 48 -9.34 -5.77 -26.76
C THR A 48 -10.61 -5.52 -25.93
N PRO A 49 -11.23 -6.55 -25.34
CA PRO A 49 -12.39 -6.38 -24.46
C PRO A 49 -12.08 -5.45 -23.28
N GLU A 50 -10.85 -5.51 -22.74
CA GLU A 50 -10.37 -4.64 -21.67
C GLU A 50 -10.34 -3.15 -22.08
N LEU A 51 -9.89 -2.86 -23.31
CA LEU A 51 -9.90 -1.52 -23.87
C LEU A 51 -11.32 -1.01 -24.12
N ALA A 52 -12.19 -1.87 -24.66
CA ALA A 52 -13.60 -1.53 -24.87
C ALA A 52 -14.32 -1.21 -23.56
N GLU A 53 -14.07 -1.98 -22.50
CA GLU A 53 -14.63 -1.76 -21.16
C GLU A 53 -14.09 -0.47 -20.52
N ALA A 54 -12.79 -0.23 -20.62
CA ALA A 54 -12.17 0.99 -20.10
C ALA A 54 -12.70 2.25 -20.80
N LEU A 55 -12.83 2.21 -22.13
CA LEU A 55 -13.41 3.31 -22.92
C LEU A 55 -14.90 3.51 -22.61
N ALA A 56 -15.66 2.43 -22.47
CA ALA A 56 -17.07 2.50 -22.07
C ALA A 56 -17.25 3.11 -20.67
N THR A 57 -16.38 2.76 -19.72
CA THR A 57 -16.36 3.34 -18.36
C THR A 57 -16.06 4.84 -18.41
N ALA A 58 -15.19 5.28 -19.32
CA ALA A 58 -14.89 6.68 -19.56
C ALA A 58 -15.95 7.41 -20.40
N GLY A 59 -17.01 6.72 -20.86
CA GLY A 59 -18.06 7.29 -21.72
C GLY A 59 -17.60 7.59 -23.15
N ILE A 60 -16.52 6.94 -23.61
CA ILE A 60 -15.91 7.14 -24.93
C ILE A 60 -16.38 6.02 -25.87
N ASP A 61 -17.04 6.39 -26.97
CA ASP A 61 -17.43 5.43 -28.01
C ASP A 61 -16.23 5.09 -28.90
N VAL A 62 -15.84 3.82 -28.88
CA VAL A 62 -14.74 3.26 -29.69
C VAL A 62 -14.91 3.54 -31.18
N ALA A 63 -16.15 3.59 -31.69
CA ALA A 63 -16.42 3.85 -33.10
C ALA A 63 -16.08 5.30 -33.53
N THR A 64 -15.93 6.21 -32.57
CA THR A 64 -15.61 7.63 -32.80
C THR A 64 -14.10 7.93 -32.75
N LEU A 65 -13.29 6.96 -32.31
CA LEU A 65 -11.84 7.11 -32.16
C LEU A 65 -11.11 6.81 -33.46
N SER A 66 -10.06 7.57 -33.74
CA SER A 66 -9.12 7.26 -34.81
C SER A 66 -8.26 6.04 -34.46
N PRO A 67 -7.67 5.36 -35.45
CA PRO A 67 -6.75 4.26 -35.22
C PRO A 67 -5.59 4.63 -34.28
N GLU A 68 -5.04 5.82 -34.41
CA GLU A 68 -3.96 6.34 -33.58
C GLU A 68 -4.41 6.53 -32.13
N GLN A 69 -5.62 7.05 -31.91
CA GLN A 69 -6.21 7.22 -30.57
C GLN A 69 -6.48 5.87 -29.89
N ILE A 70 -6.92 4.86 -30.65
CA ILE A 70 -7.09 3.49 -30.13
C ILE A 70 -5.73 2.92 -29.73
N ALA A 71 -4.69 3.10 -30.54
CA ALA A 71 -3.34 2.64 -30.23
C ALA A 71 -2.76 3.32 -28.98
N GLU A 72 -2.94 4.63 -28.84
CA GLU A 72 -2.52 5.40 -27.66
C GLU A 72 -3.25 4.92 -26.40
N ALA A 73 -4.59 4.78 -26.46
CA ALA A 73 -5.38 4.26 -25.34
C ALA A 73 -4.98 2.83 -24.94
N THR A 74 -4.64 1.98 -25.92
CA THR A 74 -4.12 0.63 -25.66
C THR A 74 -2.79 0.66 -24.91
N GLN A 75 -1.86 1.53 -25.33
CA GLN A 75 -0.57 1.68 -24.65
C GLN A 75 -0.71 2.21 -23.23
N MET A 76 -1.58 3.20 -23.03
CA MET A 76 -1.88 3.74 -21.71
C MET A 76 -2.43 2.66 -20.76
N LEU A 77 -3.39 1.85 -21.23
CA LEU A 77 -3.94 0.75 -20.43
C LEU A 77 -2.88 -0.31 -20.08
N ALA A 78 -2.01 -0.66 -21.04
CA ALA A 78 -0.93 -1.59 -20.80
C ALA A 78 0.03 -1.08 -19.72
N GLU A 79 0.37 0.22 -19.72
CA GLU A 79 1.23 0.82 -18.71
C GLU A 79 0.54 0.87 -17.33
N MET A 80 -0.74 1.22 -17.26
CA MET A 80 -1.50 1.17 -16.01
C MET A 80 -1.59 -0.27 -15.47
N GLY A 81 -1.74 -1.26 -16.35
CA GLY A 81 -1.69 -2.68 -16.00
C GLY A 81 -0.34 -3.09 -15.42
N ARG A 82 0.76 -2.62 -16.03
CA ARG A 82 2.13 -2.85 -15.55
C ARG A 82 2.34 -2.27 -14.15
N VAL A 83 1.94 -1.02 -13.92
CA VAL A 83 2.01 -0.37 -12.60
C VAL A 83 1.19 -1.13 -11.57
N ARG A 84 -0.02 -1.58 -11.91
CA ARG A 84 -0.85 -2.41 -11.01
C ARG A 84 -0.15 -3.73 -10.66
N GLN A 85 0.50 -4.39 -11.63
CA GLN A 85 1.25 -5.62 -11.37
C GLN A 85 2.47 -5.38 -10.48
N GLU A 86 3.18 -4.27 -10.66
CA GLU A 86 4.29 -3.88 -9.77
C GLU A 86 3.79 -3.62 -8.35
N MET A 87 2.64 -2.95 -8.19
CA MET A 87 2.03 -2.75 -6.86
C MET A 87 1.62 -4.07 -6.19
N LEU A 88 1.17 -5.06 -6.97
CA LEU A 88 0.87 -6.40 -6.46
C LEU A 88 2.12 -7.23 -6.13
N ALA A 89 3.31 -6.79 -6.53
CA ALA A 89 4.55 -7.50 -6.26
C ALA A 89 5.01 -7.36 -4.80
N VAL A 90 4.56 -6.31 -4.09
CA VAL A 90 4.88 -6.14 -2.67
C VAL A 90 3.92 -6.97 -1.82
N PRO A 91 4.41 -7.91 -0.98
CA PRO A 91 3.55 -8.70 -0.11
C PRO A 91 2.73 -7.81 0.83
N ALA A 92 1.42 -8.06 0.92
CA ALA A 92 0.55 -7.32 1.83
C ALA A 92 1.03 -7.37 3.29
N SER A 93 1.70 -8.45 3.70
CA SER A 93 2.30 -8.58 5.03
C SER A 93 3.37 -7.53 5.31
N GLU A 94 4.18 -7.16 4.32
CA GLU A 94 5.22 -6.13 4.47
C GLU A 94 4.59 -4.74 4.61
N ILE A 95 3.58 -4.45 3.77
CA ILE A 95 2.82 -3.20 3.85
C ILE A 95 2.15 -3.10 5.22
N VAL A 96 1.42 -4.12 5.65
CA VAL A 96 0.73 -4.11 6.94
C VAL A 96 1.73 -4.03 8.10
N ALA A 97 2.88 -4.73 8.05
CA ALA A 97 3.93 -4.61 9.06
C ALA A 97 4.42 -3.15 9.21
N ASN A 98 4.62 -2.44 8.09
CA ASN A 98 4.96 -1.02 8.11
C ASN A 98 3.86 -0.17 8.77
N HIS A 99 2.58 -0.46 8.52
CA HIS A 99 1.47 0.25 9.16
C HIS A 99 1.37 -0.04 10.66
N LEU A 100 1.70 -1.26 11.10
CA LEU A 100 1.73 -1.62 12.52
C LEU A 100 2.81 -0.83 13.28
N MET A 101 3.94 -0.55 12.64
CA MET A 101 4.92 0.38 13.21
C MET A 101 4.37 1.80 13.33
N GLY A 102 3.62 2.29 12.33
CA GLY A 102 2.93 3.58 12.44
C GLY A 102 1.90 3.63 13.57
N ILE A 103 1.19 2.54 13.83
CA ILE A 103 0.26 2.42 14.98
C ILE A 103 1.03 2.47 16.31
N TYR A 104 2.19 1.82 16.39
CA TYR A 104 3.07 1.92 17.55
C TYR A 104 3.50 3.38 17.80
N GLU A 105 3.96 4.08 16.77
CA GLU A 105 4.37 5.49 16.86
C GLU A 105 3.22 6.39 17.32
N LEU A 106 2.01 6.16 16.80
CA LEU A 106 0.81 6.89 17.22
C LEU A 106 0.54 6.72 18.72
N GLY A 107 0.64 5.49 19.23
CA GLY A 107 0.51 5.23 20.66
C GLY A 107 1.60 5.92 21.49
N ALA A 108 2.84 5.89 21.01
CA ALA A 108 3.97 6.53 21.69
C ALA A 108 3.82 8.06 21.74
N ILE A 109 3.32 8.70 20.68
CA ILE A 109 3.04 10.15 20.64
C ILE A 109 2.03 10.52 21.72
N HIS A 110 0.91 9.79 21.82
CA HIS A 110 -0.12 10.07 22.84
C HIS A 110 0.38 9.85 24.27
N LEU A 111 1.24 8.85 24.49
CA LEU A 111 1.89 8.66 25.79
C LEU A 111 2.92 9.75 26.11
N GLY A 112 3.53 10.36 25.09
CA GLY A 112 4.48 11.46 25.23
C GLY A 112 3.84 12.83 25.50
N GLU A 113 2.52 12.95 25.44
CA GLU A 113 1.79 14.18 25.80
C GLU A 113 1.95 14.50 27.30
N ASN A 114 1.66 15.75 27.68
CA ASN A 114 1.68 16.20 29.07
C ASN A 114 0.39 16.97 29.42
N PRO A 115 -0.59 16.32 30.09
CA PRO A 115 -0.55 14.96 30.61
C PRO A 115 -0.64 13.88 29.52
N PRO A 116 -0.13 12.65 29.74
CA PRO A 116 -0.27 11.55 28.78
C PRO A 116 -1.72 11.25 28.45
N ASN A 117 -2.02 11.03 27.16
CA ASN A 117 -3.35 10.68 26.70
C ASN A 117 -3.54 9.15 26.67
N PHE A 118 -3.87 8.58 27.82
CA PHE A 118 -4.06 7.14 27.98
C PHE A 118 -5.24 6.58 27.15
N ALA A 119 -6.29 7.38 26.90
CA ALA A 119 -7.45 6.93 26.15
C ALA A 119 -7.08 6.66 24.68
N GLU A 120 -6.43 7.62 24.03
CA GLU A 120 -5.98 7.47 22.64
C GLU A 120 -4.84 6.44 22.52
N ALA A 121 -3.90 6.42 23.47
CA ALA A 121 -2.85 5.39 23.51
C ALA A 121 -3.42 3.97 23.61
N THR A 122 -4.53 3.79 24.36
CA THR A 122 -5.21 2.49 24.47
C THR A 122 -5.73 2.02 23.11
N ILE A 123 -6.30 2.91 22.29
CA ILE A 123 -6.81 2.56 20.96
C ILE A 123 -5.67 2.01 20.08
N ALA A 124 -4.52 2.67 20.08
CA ALA A 124 -3.35 2.25 19.31
C ALA A 124 -2.78 0.90 19.79
N ILE A 125 -2.63 0.72 21.11
CA ILE A 125 -2.15 -0.53 21.73
C ILE A 125 -3.08 -1.69 21.37
N GLU A 126 -4.39 -1.48 21.48
CA GLU A 126 -5.40 -2.51 21.20
C GLU A 126 -5.49 -2.85 19.72
N ALA A 127 -5.34 -1.87 18.82
CA ALA A 127 -5.27 -2.11 17.39
C ALA A 127 -4.04 -2.96 17.02
N LEU A 128 -2.86 -2.59 17.54
CA LEU A 128 -1.62 -3.34 17.32
C LEU A 128 -1.73 -4.77 17.85
N ARG A 129 -2.26 -4.95 19.07
CA ARG A 129 -2.50 -6.26 19.69
C ARG A 129 -3.46 -7.10 18.84
N ALA A 130 -4.62 -6.55 18.47
CA ALA A 130 -5.64 -7.28 17.73
C ALA A 130 -5.12 -7.82 16.39
N VAL A 131 -4.29 -7.04 15.68
CA VAL A 131 -3.69 -7.49 14.42
C VAL A 131 -2.63 -8.56 14.66
N LEU A 132 -1.72 -8.37 15.60
CA LEU A 132 -0.64 -9.33 15.89
C LEU A 132 -1.16 -10.66 16.43
N ASP A 133 -2.24 -10.65 17.21
CA ASP A 133 -2.87 -11.87 17.70
C ASP A 133 -3.60 -12.60 16.58
N ARG A 134 -4.34 -11.87 15.73
CA ARG A 134 -5.13 -12.49 14.65
C ARG A 134 -4.29 -12.98 13.47
N LEU A 135 -3.18 -12.30 13.18
CA LEU A 135 -2.30 -12.59 12.04
C LEU A 135 -0.95 -13.18 12.48
N SER A 136 -0.91 -13.90 13.60
CA SER A 136 0.31 -14.58 14.03
C SER A 136 0.85 -15.54 12.95
N GLY A 137 2.17 -15.51 12.76
CA GLY A 137 2.90 -16.24 11.72
C GLY A 137 2.83 -15.61 10.32
N LYS A 138 2.20 -14.44 10.14
CA LYS A 138 2.03 -13.80 8.82
C LYS A 138 3.05 -12.72 8.51
N PHE A 139 3.83 -12.27 9.49
CA PHE A 139 4.77 -11.16 9.32
C PHE A 139 6.24 -11.61 9.18
N ALA A 140 6.50 -12.91 9.09
CA ALA A 140 7.85 -13.48 8.93
C ALA A 140 8.85 -12.83 9.89
N ASP A 141 9.94 -12.27 9.37
CA ASP A 141 11.03 -11.68 10.15
C ASP A 141 10.62 -10.42 10.92
N ALA A 142 9.54 -9.74 10.52
CA ALA A 142 9.05 -8.54 11.21
C ALA A 142 8.24 -8.86 12.48
N GLU A 143 7.65 -10.06 12.58
CA GLU A 143 6.80 -10.44 13.72
C GLU A 143 7.47 -10.29 15.10
N PRO A 144 8.69 -10.81 15.35
CA PRO A 144 9.32 -10.66 16.65
C PRO A 144 9.56 -9.19 17.02
N VAL A 145 9.92 -8.35 16.04
CA VAL A 145 10.13 -6.91 16.23
C VAL A 145 8.82 -6.22 16.60
N LEU A 146 7.73 -6.52 15.88
CA LEU A 146 6.41 -5.94 16.15
C LEU A 146 5.86 -6.34 17.53
N ARG A 147 6.04 -7.60 17.93
CA ARG A 147 5.64 -8.07 19.28
C ARG A 147 6.45 -7.40 20.38
N GLN A 148 7.74 -7.22 20.15
CA GLN A 148 8.62 -6.52 21.07
C GLN A 148 8.25 -5.03 21.17
N ALA A 149 7.85 -4.38 20.07
CA ALA A 149 7.36 -3.01 20.07
C ALA A 149 6.05 -2.86 20.85
N LEU A 150 5.08 -3.77 20.66
CA LEU A 150 3.85 -3.80 21.46
C LEU A 150 4.13 -3.93 22.95
N THR A 151 5.06 -4.83 23.32
CA THR A 151 5.44 -5.05 24.72
C THR A 151 6.03 -3.79 25.36
N GLN A 152 6.94 -3.11 24.65
CA GLN A 152 7.53 -1.85 25.11
C GLN A 152 6.47 -0.77 25.30
N LEU A 153 5.55 -0.62 24.34
CA LEU A 153 4.49 0.38 24.42
C LEU A 153 3.57 0.14 25.63
N GLN A 154 3.23 -1.11 25.91
CA GLN A 154 2.44 -1.50 27.09
C GLN A 154 3.17 -1.24 28.41
N GLN A 155 4.49 -1.48 28.47
CA GLN A 155 5.30 -1.16 29.65
C GLN A 155 5.31 0.33 29.94
N VAL A 156 5.59 1.16 28.92
CA VAL A 156 5.58 2.63 29.05
C VAL A 156 4.21 3.13 29.50
N PHE A 157 3.12 2.58 28.97
CA PHE A 157 1.76 2.93 29.40
C PHE A 157 1.58 2.70 30.91
N VAL A 158 1.95 1.53 31.42
CA VAL A 158 1.80 1.18 32.84
C VAL A 158 2.69 2.05 33.71
N GLU A 159 3.96 2.21 33.35
CA GLU A 159 4.91 3.06 34.07
C GLU A 159 4.43 4.51 34.18
N LEU A 160 3.90 5.09 33.09
CA LEU A 160 3.36 6.45 33.10
C LEU A 160 2.09 6.55 33.96
N LYS A 161 1.22 5.54 33.90
CA LYS A 161 0.00 5.52 34.72
C LYS A 161 0.34 5.51 36.21
N GLU A 162 1.28 4.66 36.62
CA GLU A 162 1.78 4.62 37.99
C GLU A 162 2.41 5.95 38.42
N GLN A 163 3.20 6.59 37.56
CA GLN A 163 3.79 7.91 37.83
C GLN A 163 2.75 9.02 38.01
N VAL A 164 1.68 9.01 37.21
CA VAL A 164 0.59 9.99 37.31
C VAL A 164 -0.23 9.75 38.59
N GLU A 165 -0.54 8.50 38.91
CA GLU A 165 -1.26 8.12 40.14
C GLU A 165 -0.45 8.39 41.41
N ALA A 166 0.88 8.22 41.35
CA ALA A 166 1.78 8.47 42.47
C ALA A 166 2.06 9.95 42.73
N ARG A 167 1.71 10.86 41.82
CA ARG A 167 1.87 12.31 42.01
C ARG A 167 0.68 12.81 42.84
N PRO A 168 0.83 13.06 44.15
CA PRO A 168 -0.28 13.51 44.97
C PRO A 168 -0.70 14.89 44.48
N GLY A 169 -2.01 15.14 44.39
CA GLY A 169 -2.52 16.48 44.14
C GLY A 169 -1.96 17.45 45.18
N SER A 170 -1.35 18.56 44.72
CA SER A 170 -1.08 19.70 45.61
C SER A 170 -2.38 20.05 46.34
N PRO A 171 -2.39 20.15 47.69
CA PRO A 171 -3.50 20.77 48.36
C PRO A 171 -3.47 22.25 47.97
N ALA A 172 -4.31 22.61 47.00
CA ALA A 172 -4.95 23.91 47.07
C ALA A 172 -5.91 23.86 48.26
N ASP A 173 -5.97 24.96 49.01
CA ASP A 173 -6.92 25.22 50.09
C ASP A 173 -6.45 24.86 51.51
N GLU A 174 -5.44 25.59 52.00
CA GLU A 174 -5.34 25.92 53.42
C GLU A 174 -4.96 27.41 53.53
N SER A 175 -5.88 28.25 53.06
CA SER A 175 -5.98 29.65 53.49
C SER A 175 -7.34 29.84 54.14
N ASP A 176 -7.59 29.07 55.19
CA ASP A 176 -8.58 29.43 56.20
C ASP A 176 -7.76 29.90 57.40
N ASP A 177 -7.50 31.21 57.42
CA ASP A 177 -6.90 31.91 58.55
C ASP A 177 -8.04 32.66 59.24
N PRO A 178 -8.70 32.09 60.26
CA PRO A 178 -9.62 32.81 61.11
C PRO A 178 -8.84 33.31 62.33
N ASP A 179 -8.40 34.57 62.28
CA ASP A 179 -7.81 35.31 63.41
C ASP A 179 -6.50 34.73 64.03
N ALA A 180 -5.35 35.32 63.69
CA ALA A 180 -4.14 35.34 64.54
C ALA A 180 -3.31 36.62 64.35
#